data_AF-A0A962EFR6-F1
#
_entry.id   AF-A0A962EFR6-F1
#
_cell.length_a   1.000
_cell.length_b   1.000
_cell.length_c   1.000
_cell.angle_alpha   90.00
_cell.angle_beta   90.00
_cell.angle_gamma   90.00
#
_symmetry.space_group_name_H-M   'P 1'
#
loop_
_entity.id
_entity.type
_entity.pdbx_description
1 polymer ?
#
loop_
_entity_poly.entity_id
_entity_poly.type
_entity_poly.pdbx_seq_one_letter_code
_entity_poly.pdbx_strand_id
1 'polypeptide(L)'
;MYSCRLLLCGLLALGSSAHADVFTVGSGAACTHASIQDAITAGLANGTGLDVINVARNRSYTAQALVAQNDTLVIQGGFADCSSATGDPNNPTVLSGAGGAAAPVLRIQGSGNVTLRNLVLQGGDAPANADGGGLAIVDGPHQITLNNVQLASNHAGRGAGMAVTTGVSTISVTFQGDSRIYGNQASSDGGGIYCR
;
A
#
# COMPACT_ATOMS: atom_id res chain seq x y z
N MET A 1 -58.33 -33.88 0.46
CA MET A 1 -57.20 -33.36 1.27
C MET A 1 -56.45 -32.37 0.40
N TYR A 2 -56.44 -31.10 0.81
CA TYR A 2 -55.97 -29.98 0.00
C TYR A 2 -54.44 -29.88 -0.04
N SER A 3 -53.91 -29.71 -1.25
CA SER A 3 -52.51 -29.37 -1.54
C SER A 3 -52.08 -28.10 -0.81
N CYS A 4 -51.02 -28.19 0.00
CA CYS A 4 -50.30 -27.02 0.50
C CYS A 4 -49.01 -26.87 -0.32
N ARG A 5 -48.98 -25.86 -1.18
CA ARG A 5 -47.87 -25.54 -2.09
C ARG A 5 -46.68 -24.99 -1.28
N LEU A 6 -45.55 -25.67 -1.30
CA LEU A 6 -44.27 -25.11 -0.87
C LEU A 6 -43.82 -24.09 -1.93
N LEU A 7 -43.86 -22.79 -1.60
CA LEU A 7 -43.24 -21.75 -2.40
C LEU A 7 -41.73 -21.75 -2.09
N LEU A 8 -40.93 -22.33 -2.98
CA LEU A 8 -39.47 -22.25 -2.91
C LEU A 8 -39.04 -20.88 -3.43
N CYS A 9 -38.85 -19.93 -2.52
CA CYS A 9 -38.28 -18.62 -2.83
C CYS A 9 -36.77 -18.81 -3.08
N GLY A 10 -36.36 -18.91 -4.34
CA GLY A 10 -34.95 -19.04 -4.72
C GLY A 10 -34.20 -17.75 -4.41
N LEU A 11 -33.38 -17.77 -3.35
CA LEU A 11 -32.36 -16.75 -3.11
C LEU A 11 -31.30 -16.86 -4.22
N LEU A 12 -31.35 -15.96 -5.20
CA LEU A 12 -30.22 -15.71 -6.11
C LEU A 12 -29.11 -15.05 -5.28
N ALA A 13 -28.13 -15.85 -4.86
CA ALA A 13 -26.90 -15.34 -4.28
C ALA A 13 -26.15 -14.57 -5.38
N LEU A 14 -26.22 -13.23 -5.34
CA LEU A 14 -25.34 -12.35 -6.09
C LEU A 14 -23.93 -12.53 -5.52
N GLY A 15 -23.16 -13.45 -6.09
CA GLY A 15 -21.74 -13.55 -5.78
C GLY A 15 -21.02 -12.30 -6.27
N SER A 16 -20.34 -11.60 -5.37
CA SER A 16 -19.40 -10.54 -5.73
C SER A 16 -18.37 -11.13 -6.68
N SER A 17 -18.30 -10.62 -7.91
CA SER A 17 -17.29 -11.06 -8.88
C SER A 17 -15.93 -10.55 -8.43
N ALA A 18 -14.94 -11.43 -8.30
CA ALA A 18 -13.57 -11.02 -8.04
C ALA A 18 -12.99 -10.46 -9.34
N HIS A 19 -12.75 -9.15 -9.39
CA HIS A 19 -12.08 -8.49 -10.50
C HIS A 19 -10.65 -8.15 -10.10
N ALA A 20 -9.69 -8.57 -10.91
CA ALA A 20 -8.32 -8.10 -10.84
C ALA A 20 -8.16 -7.02 -11.91
N ASP A 21 -7.74 -5.83 -11.52
CA ASP A 21 -7.53 -4.72 -12.44
C ASP A 21 -6.10 -4.14 -12.37
N VAL A 22 -5.71 -3.42 -13.41
CA VAL A 22 -4.42 -2.73 -13.50
C VAL A 22 -4.66 -1.23 -13.64
N PHE A 23 -4.35 -0.49 -12.58
CA PHE A 23 -4.39 0.96 -12.56
C PHE A 23 -3.02 1.55 -12.89
N THR A 24 -2.98 2.59 -13.72
CA THR A 24 -1.77 3.34 -14.04
C THR A 24 -1.87 4.74 -13.46
N VAL A 25 -0.85 5.15 -12.72
CA VAL A 25 -0.84 6.41 -11.98
C VAL A 25 0.30 7.29 -12.47
N GLY A 26 0.01 8.53 -12.84
CA GLY A 26 1.01 9.46 -13.36
C GLY A 26 0.41 10.71 -13.98
N SER A 27 1.13 11.29 -14.94
CA SER A 27 0.63 12.38 -15.78
C SER A 27 0.34 11.92 -17.21
N GLY A 28 -0.72 12.44 -17.82
CA GLY A 28 -1.05 12.22 -19.24
C GLY A 28 -2.25 11.29 -19.46
N ALA A 29 -2.71 11.24 -20.70
CA ALA A 29 -3.96 10.56 -21.07
C ALA A 29 -3.90 9.03 -20.95
N ALA A 30 -2.70 8.44 -20.90
CA ALA A 30 -2.52 7.00 -20.70
C ALA A 30 -2.67 6.56 -19.23
N CYS A 31 -2.71 7.51 -18.28
CA CYS A 31 -2.91 7.20 -16.87
C CYS A 31 -4.39 7.06 -16.55
N THR A 32 -4.78 5.99 -15.85
CA THR A 32 -6.15 5.85 -15.36
C THR A 32 -6.42 6.76 -14.17
N HIS A 33 -5.38 7.08 -13.38
CA HIS A 33 -5.49 7.93 -12.20
C HIS A 33 -4.37 8.96 -12.13
N ALA A 34 -4.69 10.13 -11.56
CA ALA A 34 -3.72 11.18 -11.30
C ALA A 34 -3.04 11.04 -9.92
N SER A 35 -3.68 10.32 -8.98
CA SER A 35 -3.17 10.11 -7.62
C SER A 35 -3.12 8.62 -7.29
N ILE A 36 -2.20 8.24 -6.40
CA ILE A 36 -2.06 6.85 -5.95
C ILE A 36 -3.22 6.48 -5.01
N GLN A 37 -3.67 7.42 -4.18
CA GLN A 37 -4.79 7.16 -3.26
C GLN A 37 -6.09 6.88 -4.02
N ASP A 38 -6.38 7.61 -5.10
CA ASP A 38 -7.57 7.34 -5.91
C ASP A 38 -7.52 5.95 -6.55
N ALA A 39 -6.33 5.51 -7.01
CA ALA A 39 -6.15 4.17 -7.55
C ALA A 39 -6.31 3.07 -6.49
N ILE A 40 -5.83 3.29 -5.26
CA ILE A 40 -6.08 2.38 -4.13
C ILE A 40 -7.59 2.30 -3.82
N THR A 41 -8.27 3.44 -3.79
CA THR A 41 -9.71 3.50 -3.55
C THR A 41 -10.52 2.83 -4.67
N ALA A 42 -10.08 2.95 -5.92
CA ALA A 42 -10.69 2.27 -7.06
C ALA A 42 -10.51 0.73 -6.96
N GLY A 43 -9.33 0.25 -6.57
CA GLY A 43 -9.08 -1.18 -6.34
C GLY A 43 -9.99 -1.76 -5.25
N LEU A 44 -10.08 -1.12 -4.09
CA LEU A 44 -10.99 -1.54 -3.04
C LEU A 44 -12.46 -1.65 -3.53
N ALA A 45 -12.88 -0.80 -4.46
CA ALA A 45 -14.21 -0.84 -5.05
C ALA A 45 -14.41 -1.99 -6.06
N ASN A 46 -13.34 -2.57 -6.61
CA ASN A 46 -13.37 -3.73 -7.52
C ASN A 46 -13.63 -5.07 -6.80
N GLY A 47 -13.59 -5.09 -5.47
CA GLY A 47 -13.92 -6.27 -4.66
C GLY A 47 -12.69 -7.05 -4.20
N THR A 48 -12.75 -8.38 -4.25
CA THR A 48 -11.75 -9.26 -3.60
C THR A 48 -10.66 -9.78 -4.54
N GLY A 49 -10.54 -9.22 -5.75
CA GLY A 49 -9.47 -9.60 -6.67
C GLY A 49 -8.14 -8.94 -6.30
N LEU A 50 -7.06 -9.39 -6.94
CA LEU A 50 -5.76 -8.74 -6.78
C LEU A 50 -5.70 -7.54 -7.72
N ASP A 51 -5.59 -6.35 -7.16
CA ASP A 51 -5.38 -5.13 -7.95
C ASP A 51 -3.90 -4.75 -8.04
N VAL A 52 -3.53 -4.19 -9.18
CA VAL A 52 -2.16 -3.78 -9.48
C VAL A 52 -2.13 -2.29 -9.80
N ILE A 53 -1.28 -1.54 -9.09
CA ILE A 53 -1.11 -0.11 -9.26
C ILE A 53 0.31 0.15 -9.80
N ASN A 54 0.40 0.52 -11.07
CA ASN A 54 1.63 0.89 -11.76
C ASN A 54 1.87 2.39 -11.62
N VAL A 55 2.88 2.78 -10.85
CA VAL A 55 3.21 4.18 -10.58
C VAL A 55 4.33 4.64 -11.50
N ALA A 56 3.99 5.53 -12.43
CA ALA A 56 4.91 6.16 -13.35
C ALA A 56 5.88 7.13 -12.63
N ARG A 57 6.99 7.47 -13.29
CA ARG A 57 7.98 8.45 -12.83
C ARG A 57 7.87 9.79 -13.55
N ASN A 58 6.87 9.96 -14.41
CA ASN A 58 6.63 11.20 -15.17
C ASN A 58 5.96 12.32 -14.33
N ARG A 59 5.82 12.12 -13.02
CA ARG A 59 5.30 13.09 -12.05
C ARG A 59 6.04 12.96 -10.73
N SER A 60 6.10 14.05 -9.97
CA SER A 60 6.54 14.05 -8.57
C SER A 60 5.41 13.65 -7.62
N TYR A 61 5.68 12.75 -6.68
CA TYR A 61 4.75 12.31 -5.64
C TYR A 61 5.23 12.80 -4.28
N THR A 62 4.88 14.03 -3.93
CA THR A 62 5.16 14.64 -2.61
C THR A 62 3.90 14.66 -1.76
N ALA A 63 4.00 15.04 -0.48
CA ALA A 63 2.88 15.10 0.45
C ALA A 63 2.03 13.81 0.53
N GLN A 64 2.67 12.65 0.33
CA GLN A 64 2.00 11.35 0.37
C GLN A 64 1.64 10.97 1.82
N ALA A 65 0.40 10.54 2.02
CA ALA A 65 -0.11 9.97 3.26
C ALA A 65 -1.11 8.86 2.91
N LEU A 66 -0.61 7.84 2.21
CA LEU A 66 -1.43 6.82 1.56
C LEU A 66 -2.01 5.85 2.59
N VAL A 67 -3.21 5.34 2.31
CA VAL A 67 -3.88 4.33 3.13
C VAL A 67 -4.39 3.21 2.24
N ALA A 68 -3.85 2.00 2.46
CA ALA A 68 -4.38 0.75 1.95
C ALA A 68 -5.10 0.03 3.10
N GLN A 69 -6.40 -0.21 2.94
CA GLN A 69 -7.24 -0.76 4.01
C GLN A 69 -8.14 -1.87 3.48
N ASN A 70 -8.08 -3.04 4.12
CA ASN A 70 -8.92 -4.20 3.81
C ASN A 70 -8.82 -4.65 2.35
N ASP A 71 -7.60 -4.64 1.79
CA ASP A 71 -7.38 -4.83 0.37
C ASP A 71 -6.13 -5.68 0.08
N THR A 72 -6.17 -6.45 -1.02
CA THR A 72 -5.05 -7.23 -1.52
C THR A 72 -4.57 -6.63 -2.83
N LEU A 73 -3.41 -5.96 -2.79
CA LEU A 73 -2.93 -5.16 -3.91
C LEU A 73 -1.40 -5.18 -4.08
N VAL A 74 -0.95 -4.84 -5.28
CA VAL A 74 0.45 -4.59 -5.62
C VAL A 74 0.62 -3.13 -5.98
N ILE A 75 1.53 -2.42 -5.32
CA ILE A 75 1.99 -1.09 -5.77
C ILE A 75 3.38 -1.24 -6.32
N GLN A 76 3.56 -0.90 -7.58
CA GLN A 76 4.84 -1.05 -8.27
C GLN A 76 5.27 0.23 -8.98
N GLY A 77 6.51 0.64 -8.70
CA GLY A 77 7.16 1.78 -9.34
C GLY A 77 8.07 1.38 -10.50
N GLY A 78 8.78 2.39 -11.01
CA GLY A 78 9.79 2.26 -12.04
C GLY A 78 9.31 2.46 -13.47
N PHE A 79 8.00 2.63 -13.68
CA PHE A 79 7.43 2.89 -15.00
C PHE A 79 7.86 4.29 -15.47
N ALA A 80 8.32 4.43 -16.71
CA ALA A 80 8.71 5.76 -17.21
C ALA A 80 7.49 6.68 -17.33
N ASP A 81 6.38 6.14 -17.85
CA ASP A 81 5.06 6.75 -17.95
C ASP A 81 3.96 5.66 -17.84
N CYS A 82 2.69 6.06 -17.91
CA CYS A 82 1.56 5.14 -17.79
C CYS A 82 1.35 4.22 -19.02
N SER A 83 2.07 4.44 -20.12
CA SER A 83 2.07 3.56 -21.29
C SER A 83 3.18 2.50 -21.27
N SER A 84 4.10 2.63 -20.32
CA SER A 84 5.23 1.72 -20.17
C SER A 84 4.75 0.31 -19.83
N ALA A 85 5.16 -0.68 -20.63
CA ALA A 85 4.77 -2.07 -20.41
C ALA A 85 5.45 -2.71 -19.18
N THR A 86 6.61 -2.18 -18.77
CA THR A 86 7.40 -2.70 -17.64
C THR A 86 7.98 -1.56 -16.82
N GLY A 87 8.16 -1.80 -15.51
CA GLY A 87 8.90 -0.91 -14.62
C GLY A 87 10.40 -1.22 -14.64
N ASP A 88 11.23 -0.17 -14.60
CA ASP A 88 12.69 -0.27 -14.46
C ASP A 88 13.08 -0.38 -12.98
N PRO A 89 13.62 -1.53 -12.52
CA PRO A 89 14.01 -1.70 -11.11
C PRO A 89 15.22 -0.84 -10.70
N ASN A 90 16.03 -0.36 -11.65
CA ASN A 90 17.17 0.53 -11.34
C ASN A 90 16.76 1.99 -11.21
N ASN A 91 15.52 2.31 -11.57
CA ASN A 91 14.98 3.66 -11.47
C ASN A 91 13.64 3.59 -10.73
N PRO A 92 13.63 3.35 -9.41
CA PRO A 92 12.41 3.19 -8.64
C PRO A 92 11.60 4.49 -8.58
N THR A 93 10.27 4.37 -8.39
CA THR A 93 9.43 5.56 -8.18
C THR A 93 9.55 6.05 -6.74
N VAL A 94 9.78 7.34 -6.56
CA VAL A 94 9.90 7.97 -5.23
C VAL A 94 8.53 8.47 -4.78
N LEU A 95 8.07 7.96 -3.64
CA LEU A 95 6.89 8.40 -2.91
C LEU A 95 7.36 9.15 -1.66
N SER A 96 7.06 10.45 -1.59
CA SER A 96 7.53 11.30 -0.50
C SER A 96 6.41 11.87 0.36
N GLY A 97 6.53 11.73 1.68
CA GLY A 97 5.64 12.36 2.65
C GLY A 97 5.89 13.86 2.84
N ALA A 98 7.04 14.38 2.37
CA ALA A 98 7.47 15.75 2.64
C ALA A 98 6.45 16.78 2.18
N GLY A 99 6.15 17.75 3.06
CA GLY A 99 5.14 18.79 2.83
C GLY A 99 3.68 18.31 2.98
N GLY A 100 3.49 17.09 3.50
CA GLY A 100 2.18 16.46 3.71
C GLY A 100 1.62 16.63 5.12
N ALA A 101 0.84 15.62 5.53
CA ALA A 101 -0.03 15.67 6.71
C ALA A 101 0.65 15.26 8.03
N ALA A 102 1.99 15.28 8.13
CA ALA A 102 2.72 14.71 9.27
C ALA A 102 2.33 13.25 9.53
N ALA A 103 2.64 12.37 8.58
CA ALA A 103 2.10 11.01 8.54
C ALA A 103 3.09 10.00 7.93
N PRO A 104 2.86 8.68 8.14
CA PRO A 104 3.45 7.63 7.33
C PRO A 104 3.27 7.92 5.84
N VAL A 105 4.29 7.67 5.02
CA VAL A 105 4.15 7.74 3.54
C VAL A 105 3.06 6.77 3.07
N LEU A 106 3.05 5.56 3.64
CA LEU A 106 2.01 4.55 3.43
C LEU A 106 1.63 3.88 4.74
N ARG A 107 0.32 3.75 4.96
CA ARG A 107 -0.28 2.93 6.02
C ARG A 107 -1.05 1.77 5.42
N ILE A 108 -0.77 0.57 5.90
CA ILE A 108 -1.49 -0.66 5.58
C ILE A 108 -2.25 -1.07 6.83
N GLN A 109 -3.56 -1.30 6.72
CA GLN A 109 -4.39 -1.64 7.86
C GLN A 109 -5.54 -2.60 7.56
N GLY A 110 -5.98 -3.32 8.60
CA GLY A 110 -7.10 -4.26 8.50
C GLY A 110 -6.66 -5.63 8.01
N SER A 111 -7.17 -6.09 6.87
CA SER A 111 -6.80 -7.38 6.26
C SER A 111 -6.34 -7.23 4.81
N GLY A 112 -5.71 -8.27 4.27
CA GLY A 112 -5.28 -8.33 2.87
C GLY A 112 -3.76 -8.31 2.70
N ASN A 113 -3.30 -8.80 1.56
CA ASN A 113 -1.86 -8.93 1.29
C ASN A 113 -1.39 -7.78 0.41
N VAL A 114 -0.28 -7.14 0.79
CA VAL A 114 0.25 -6.00 0.04
C VAL A 114 1.66 -6.31 -0.43
N THR A 115 1.90 -6.08 -1.72
CA THR A 115 3.25 -6.17 -2.30
C THR A 115 3.69 -4.81 -2.80
N LEU A 116 4.83 -4.35 -2.32
CA LEU A 116 5.47 -3.11 -2.76
C LEU A 116 6.70 -3.46 -3.62
N ARG A 117 6.85 -2.82 -4.79
CA ARG A 117 7.93 -3.13 -5.73
C ARG A 117 8.57 -1.90 -6.35
N ASN A 118 9.89 -1.82 -6.41
CA ASN A 118 10.61 -0.73 -7.09
C ASN A 118 10.19 0.66 -6.61
N LEU A 119 10.08 0.84 -5.29
CA LEU A 119 9.64 2.08 -4.66
C LEU A 119 10.69 2.61 -3.68
N VAL A 120 10.74 3.93 -3.55
CA VAL A 120 11.39 4.61 -2.43
C VAL A 120 10.30 5.31 -1.62
N LEU A 121 10.13 4.93 -0.36
CA LEU A 121 9.26 5.64 0.59
C LEU A 121 10.14 6.52 1.49
N GLN A 122 9.99 7.83 1.36
CA GLN A 122 10.87 8.78 2.04
C GLN A 122 10.20 10.03 2.59
N GLY A 123 10.84 10.68 3.55
CA GLY A 123 10.39 11.97 4.09
C GLY A 123 9.01 11.92 4.72
N GLY A 124 8.52 10.74 5.11
CA GLY A 124 7.38 10.65 6.02
C GLY A 124 7.82 11.08 7.41
N ASP A 125 6.91 11.77 8.10
CA ASP A 125 7.19 12.57 9.29
C ASP A 125 6.06 12.39 10.31
N ALA A 126 5.73 11.13 10.59
CA ALA A 126 4.74 10.79 11.60
C ALA A 126 5.11 11.45 12.94
N PRO A 127 4.14 12.02 13.68
CA PRO A 127 4.44 12.75 14.92
C PRO A 127 5.06 11.83 15.98
N ALA A 128 5.65 12.43 17.02
CA ALA A 128 6.40 11.73 18.05
C ALA A 128 5.60 10.67 18.84
N ASN A 129 4.26 10.72 18.79
CA ASN A 129 3.36 9.74 19.41
C ASN A 129 2.81 8.70 18.41
N ALA A 130 3.25 8.73 17.15
CA ALA A 130 2.83 7.83 16.09
C ALA A 130 3.97 6.89 15.63
N ASP A 131 3.56 5.81 14.98
CA ASP A 131 4.43 4.71 14.55
C ASP A 131 4.53 4.71 13.00
N GLY A 132 5.71 4.39 12.45
CA GLY A 132 5.88 4.06 11.02
C GLY A 132 6.05 5.26 10.09
N GLY A 133 7.20 5.94 10.09
CA GLY A 133 7.40 7.14 9.25
C GLY A 133 7.36 6.86 7.74
N GLY A 134 8.08 5.84 7.28
CA GLY A 134 7.99 5.38 5.90
C GLY A 134 6.77 4.50 5.68
N LEU A 135 6.70 3.40 6.45
CA LEU A 135 5.65 2.40 6.34
C LEU A 135 5.07 2.05 7.72
N ALA A 136 3.77 2.23 7.88
CA ALA A 136 3.04 1.76 9.05
C ALA A 136 2.15 0.56 8.69
N ILE A 137 2.32 -0.57 9.37
CA ILE A 137 1.49 -1.76 9.20
C ILE A 137 0.73 -1.96 10.53
N VAL A 138 -0.59 -1.83 10.48
CA VAL A 138 -1.45 -1.76 11.66
C VAL A 138 -2.53 -2.82 11.59
N ASP A 139 -2.64 -3.63 12.63
CA ASP A 139 -3.54 -4.78 12.69
C ASP A 139 -3.25 -5.80 11.58
N GLY A 140 -4.10 -6.81 11.42
CA GLY A 140 -3.88 -7.88 10.47
C GLY A 140 -5.03 -8.89 10.47
N PRO A 141 -4.85 -10.04 9.78
CA PRO A 141 -3.59 -10.57 9.27
C PRO A 141 -3.14 -9.95 7.95
N HIS A 142 -1.82 -9.87 7.77
CA HIS A 142 -1.18 -9.40 6.54
C HIS A 142 0.01 -10.29 6.15
N GLN A 143 0.15 -10.57 4.86
CA GLN A 143 1.43 -10.93 4.25
C GLN A 143 1.91 -9.75 3.40
N ILE A 144 3.00 -9.13 3.85
CA ILE A 144 3.62 -7.98 3.20
C ILE A 144 4.90 -8.41 2.51
N THR A 145 5.04 -8.07 1.23
CA THR A 145 6.28 -8.28 0.48
C THR A 145 6.87 -6.95 0.05
N LEU A 146 8.13 -6.72 0.40
CA LEU A 146 8.92 -5.57 -0.02
C LEU A 146 9.98 -6.08 -1.00
N ASN A 147 9.84 -5.77 -2.29
CA ASN A 147 10.76 -6.24 -3.33
C ASN A 147 11.43 -5.05 -4.04
N ASN A 148 12.74 -4.89 -3.85
CA ASN A 148 13.46 -3.70 -4.31
C ASN A 148 12.81 -2.40 -3.79
N VAL A 149 12.52 -2.35 -2.48
CA VAL A 149 11.91 -1.20 -1.80
C VAL A 149 12.89 -0.57 -0.83
N GLN A 150 12.99 0.76 -0.88
CA GLN A 150 13.80 1.53 0.05
C GLN A 150 12.90 2.32 1.00
N LEU A 151 13.07 2.13 2.30
CA LEU A 151 12.47 2.98 3.34
C LEU A 151 13.58 3.90 3.87
N ALA A 152 13.59 5.16 3.43
CA ALA A 152 14.74 6.03 3.64
C ALA A 152 14.39 7.44 4.12
N SER A 153 15.22 8.01 4.99
CA SER A 153 15.08 9.41 5.44
C SER A 153 13.69 9.75 5.99
N ASN A 154 13.09 8.83 6.74
CA ASN A 154 11.81 9.02 7.41
C ASN A 154 11.99 9.32 8.90
N HIS A 155 11.00 9.98 9.49
CA HIS A 155 10.91 10.33 10.89
C HIS A 155 9.61 9.81 11.51
N ALA A 156 9.67 9.34 12.75
CA ALA A 156 8.49 8.95 13.53
C ALA A 156 8.77 8.98 15.04
N GLY A 157 7.72 8.83 15.84
CA GLY A 157 7.85 8.45 17.25
C GLY A 157 8.58 7.12 17.40
N ARG A 158 8.08 6.08 16.72
CA ARG A 158 8.68 4.75 16.70
C ARG A 158 8.65 4.14 15.30
N GLY A 159 9.64 3.30 14.98
CA GLY A 159 9.67 2.61 13.69
C GLY A 159 9.76 3.57 12.51
N ALA A 160 10.72 4.51 12.55
CA ALA A 160 10.73 5.61 11.58
C ALA A 160 10.84 5.12 10.13
N GLY A 161 11.62 4.07 9.86
CA GLY A 161 11.55 3.37 8.58
C GLY A 161 10.24 2.60 8.43
N MET A 162 10.01 1.64 9.33
CA MET A 162 8.82 0.79 9.36
C MET A 162 8.34 0.53 10.78
N ALA A 163 7.03 0.55 11.00
CA ALA A 163 6.42 0.01 12.21
C ALA A 163 5.41 -1.08 11.88
N VAL A 164 5.43 -2.15 12.68
CA VAL A 164 4.45 -3.23 12.66
C VAL A 164 3.77 -3.27 14.03
N THR A 165 2.48 -2.99 14.07
CA THR A 165 1.72 -2.93 15.33
C THR A 165 0.50 -3.84 15.22
N THR A 166 0.40 -4.87 16.04
CA THR A 166 -0.73 -5.82 16.03
C THR A 166 -1.25 -6.07 17.44
N GLY A 167 -2.57 -6.29 17.58
CA GLY A 167 -3.17 -6.67 18.86
C GLY A 167 -3.30 -8.19 19.05
N VAL A 168 -3.59 -8.93 17.98
CA VAL A 168 -4.05 -10.35 18.07
C VAL A 168 -3.69 -11.23 16.87
N SER A 169 -3.12 -10.67 15.80
CA SER A 169 -2.91 -11.39 14.53
C SER A 169 -1.44 -11.44 14.12
N THR A 170 -1.07 -12.46 13.34
CA THR A 170 0.27 -12.57 12.78
C THR A 170 0.40 -11.71 11.54
N ILE A 171 1.43 -10.86 11.53
CA ILE A 171 1.88 -10.11 10.35
C ILE A 171 3.21 -10.69 9.92
N SER A 172 3.35 -11.02 8.64
CA SER A 172 4.62 -11.42 8.05
C SER A 172 5.09 -10.34 7.08
N VAL A 173 6.35 -9.90 7.23
CA VAL A 173 6.99 -8.97 6.29
C VAL A 173 8.20 -9.66 5.69
N THR A 174 8.22 -9.80 4.36
CA THR A 174 9.31 -10.43 3.62
C THR A 174 10.05 -9.38 2.79
N PHE A 175 11.37 -9.30 2.97
CA PHE A 175 12.24 -8.47 2.15
C PHE A 175 12.82 -9.32 1.01
N GLN A 176 12.76 -8.80 -0.20
CA GLN A 176 13.26 -9.42 -1.44
C GLN A 176 14.02 -8.40 -2.28
N GLY A 177 14.82 -8.91 -3.22
CA GLY A 177 15.64 -8.07 -4.09
C GLY A 177 16.56 -7.16 -3.28
N ASP A 178 16.70 -5.92 -3.73
CA ASP A 178 17.60 -4.94 -3.11
C ASP A 178 16.88 -4.00 -2.13
N SER A 179 16.05 -4.59 -1.25
CA SER A 179 15.26 -3.82 -0.28
C SER A 179 16.11 -3.37 0.90
N ARG A 180 15.95 -2.10 1.32
CA ARG A 180 16.78 -1.49 2.36
C ARG A 180 15.97 -0.57 3.28
N ILE A 181 16.41 -0.46 4.52
CA ILE A 181 15.92 0.53 5.50
C ILE A 181 17.12 1.31 6.01
N TYR A 182 17.20 2.62 5.73
CA TYR A 182 18.39 3.42 6.07
C TYR A 182 18.09 4.89 6.29
N GLY A 183 18.93 5.58 7.07
CA GLY A 183 18.82 7.02 7.28
C GLY A 183 17.52 7.48 7.97
N ASN A 184 16.81 6.59 8.65
CA ASN A 184 15.56 6.91 9.33
C ASN A 184 15.83 7.25 10.81
N GLN A 185 15.07 8.20 11.37
CA GLN A 185 15.26 8.69 12.74
C GLN A 185 13.96 8.59 13.54
N ALA A 186 13.98 7.83 14.64
CA ALA A 186 12.88 7.78 15.60
C ALA A 186 13.16 8.69 16.80
N SER A 187 12.13 9.33 17.37
CA SER A 187 12.27 10.11 18.60
C SER A 187 12.20 9.27 19.88
N SER A 188 11.68 8.04 19.80
CA SER A 188 11.60 7.08 20.91
C SER A 188 12.36 5.80 20.59
N ASP A 189 11.81 4.95 19.72
CA ASP A 189 12.31 3.58 19.53
C ASP A 189 12.36 3.16 18.06
N GLY A 190 13.38 2.39 17.68
CA GLY A 190 13.43 1.75 16.36
C GLY A 190 13.51 2.75 15.20
N GLY A 191 14.67 3.39 15.01
CA GLY A 191 14.90 4.24 13.84
C GLY A 191 14.64 3.48 12.52
N GLY A 192 15.09 2.22 12.44
CA GLY A 192 14.79 1.34 11.31
C GLY A 192 13.39 0.71 11.40
N ILE A 193 13.25 -0.28 12.28
CA ILE A 193 12.02 -1.07 12.45
C ILE A 193 11.59 -1.01 13.92
N TYR A 194 10.29 -0.91 14.16
CA TYR A 194 9.67 -1.14 15.46
C TYR A 194 8.52 -2.16 15.33
N CYS A 195 8.45 -3.11 16.26
CA CYS A 195 7.39 -4.12 16.30
C CYS A 195 6.77 -4.17 17.70
N ARG A 196 5.43 -4.23 17.79
CA ARG A 196 4.70 -4.49 19.04
C ARG A 196 3.43 -5.30 18.81
#